data_AF-A0A952P6Z7-F1
#
_entry.id   AF-A0A952P6Z7-F1
#
_cell.length_a   1.000
_cell.length_b   1.000
_cell.length_c   1.000
_cell.angle_alpha   90.00
_cell.angle_beta   90.00
_cell.angle_gamma   90.00
#
_symmetry.space_group_name_H-M   'P 1'
#
loop_
_entity.id
_entity.type
_entity.pdbx_description
1 polymer ?
#
loop_
_entity_poly.entity_id
_entity_poly.type
_entity_poly.pdbx_seq_one_letter_code
_entity_poly.pdbx_strand_id
1 'polypeptide(L)'
;MAKTLSLFVSQVHQGPLHPQKEKALRRDLKKEAYQIADFDEEGQAWSARNYPGGYTSYGSMDQLHRFSSTFDELRKHLDRHVASFVKALELDIHPKELSMSSCWVNIMPEAVVHTMHIHPLSVISGTYYVETPTGSGALKLEDPRMECFMASPPRKKDARQENQRFIHLR
;
A
#
# COMPACT_ATOMS: atom_id res chain seq x y z
N MET A 1 2.06 -28.20 31.06
CA MET A 1 1.58 -28.27 29.67
C MET A 1 2.54 -27.49 28.78
N ALA A 2 2.89 -28.00 27.60
CA ALA A 2 3.70 -27.25 26.65
C ALA A 2 2.85 -26.16 25.98
N LYS A 3 3.43 -24.97 25.79
CA LYS A 3 2.78 -23.81 25.14
C LYS A 3 3.68 -23.28 24.03
N THR A 4 3.08 -22.95 22.90
CA THR A 4 3.75 -22.24 21.81
C THR A 4 3.28 -20.78 21.82
N LEU A 5 4.20 -19.83 21.68
CA LEU A 5 3.94 -18.39 21.67
C LEU A 5 4.35 -17.81 20.32
N SER A 6 3.64 -16.77 19.88
CA SER A 6 4.03 -15.94 18.74
C SER A 6 4.74 -14.69 19.25
N LEU A 7 5.96 -14.45 18.79
CA LEU A 7 6.78 -13.31 19.20
C LEU A 7 7.22 -12.53 17.95
N PHE A 8 7.34 -11.20 18.09
CA PHE A 8 7.79 -10.30 17.02
C PHE A 8 6.88 -10.34 15.78
N VAL A 9 5.57 -10.19 15.98
CA VAL A 9 4.57 -10.29 14.91
C VAL A 9 4.55 -9.04 14.03
N SER A 10 4.54 -9.23 12.72
CA SER A 10 4.16 -8.18 11.77
C SER A 10 2.64 -8.08 11.72
N GLN A 11 2.10 -6.88 11.85
CA GLN A 11 0.66 -6.61 11.77
C GLN A 11 0.33 -5.91 10.44
N VAL A 12 -0.85 -6.20 9.88
CA VAL A 12 -1.37 -5.53 8.69
C VAL A 12 -2.74 -4.96 8.99
N HIS A 13 -2.93 -3.67 8.69
CA HIS A 13 -4.22 -3.00 8.82
C HIS A 13 -4.98 -3.06 7.49
N GLN A 14 -6.18 -3.65 7.51
CA GLN A 14 -7.07 -3.72 6.36
C GLN A 14 -8.47 -3.26 6.76
N GLY A 15 -9.09 -2.41 5.96
CA GLY A 15 -10.46 -1.98 6.18
C GLY A 15 -10.99 -1.12 5.03
N PRO A 16 -12.31 -1.12 4.80
CA PRO A 16 -12.93 -0.27 3.80
C PRO A 16 -12.89 1.20 4.24
N LEU A 17 -13.02 2.12 3.29
CA LEU A 17 -13.38 3.50 3.63
C LEU A 17 -14.83 3.55 4.12
N HIS A 18 -15.19 4.60 4.87
CA HIS A 18 -16.54 4.72 5.41
C HIS A 18 -17.61 4.69 4.29
N PRO A 19 -18.61 3.79 4.34
CA PRO A 19 -19.45 3.44 3.19
C PRO A 19 -20.21 4.61 2.55
N GLN A 20 -20.68 5.55 3.37
CA GLN A 20 -21.53 6.66 2.91
C GLN A 20 -20.83 7.64 1.96
N LYS A 21 -19.49 7.72 1.99
CA LYS A 21 -18.71 8.66 1.16
C LYS A 21 -17.82 7.97 0.13
N GLU A 22 -17.61 6.66 0.28
CA GLU A 22 -16.63 5.92 -0.52
C GLU A 22 -16.96 5.91 -2.02
N LYS A 23 -18.23 5.75 -2.41
CA LYS A 23 -18.59 5.61 -3.83
C LYS A 23 -18.29 6.88 -4.64
N ALA A 24 -18.60 8.05 -4.09
CA ALA A 24 -18.34 9.33 -4.75
C ALA A 24 -16.84 9.61 -4.79
N LEU A 25 -16.16 9.51 -3.64
CA LEU A 25 -14.72 9.72 -3.54
C LEU A 25 -13.94 8.79 -4.48
N ARG A 26 -14.29 7.50 -4.53
CA ARG A 26 -13.64 6.53 -5.42
C ARG A 26 -13.85 6.86 -6.90
N ARG A 27 -15.05 7.29 -7.30
CA ARG A 27 -15.32 7.73 -8.68
C ARG A 27 -14.47 8.94 -9.03
N ASP A 28 -14.39 9.91 -8.13
CA ASP A 28 -13.68 11.16 -8.36
C ASP A 28 -12.16 10.91 -8.38
N LEU A 29 -11.64 10.09 -7.47
CA LEU A 29 -10.25 9.58 -7.47
C LEU A 29 -9.92 8.85 -8.78
N LYS A 30 -10.81 7.98 -9.26
CA LYS A 30 -10.59 7.27 -10.53
C LYS A 30 -10.46 8.25 -11.68
N LYS A 31 -11.40 9.19 -11.80
CA LYS A 31 -11.39 10.19 -12.86
C LYS A 31 -10.10 11.01 -12.82
N GLU A 32 -9.75 11.51 -11.65
CA GLU A 32 -8.57 12.35 -11.47
C GLU A 32 -7.26 11.59 -11.71
N ALA A 33 -7.17 10.32 -11.28
CA ALA A 33 -6.02 9.47 -11.56
C ALA A 33 -5.74 9.32 -13.06
N TYR A 34 -6.77 9.11 -13.89
CA TYR A 34 -6.62 9.06 -15.34
C TYR A 34 -6.28 10.43 -15.93
N GLN A 35 -6.87 11.52 -15.43
CA GLN A 35 -6.51 12.88 -15.88
C GLN A 35 -5.05 13.21 -15.58
N ILE A 36 -4.56 12.88 -14.38
CA ILE A 36 -3.15 13.03 -14.01
C ILE A 36 -2.28 12.23 -14.98
N ALA A 37 -2.62 10.96 -15.23
CA ALA A 37 -1.89 10.12 -16.17
C ALA A 37 -1.86 10.68 -17.60
N ASP A 38 -2.94 11.31 -18.06
CA ASP A 38 -3.03 11.88 -19.42
C ASP A 38 -2.18 13.15 -19.59
N PHE A 39 -2.06 13.99 -18.55
CA PHE A 39 -1.36 15.29 -18.63
C PHE A 39 0.07 15.29 -18.08
N ASP A 40 0.45 14.29 -17.29
CA ASP A 40 1.77 14.20 -16.65
C ASP A 40 2.85 13.65 -17.60
N GLU A 41 3.32 14.48 -18.53
CA GLU A 41 4.35 14.11 -19.50
C GLU A 41 5.65 13.62 -18.83
N GLU A 42 6.03 14.23 -17.71
CA GLU A 42 7.23 13.83 -16.96
C GLU A 42 7.06 12.44 -16.33
N GLY A 43 5.92 12.18 -15.70
CA GLY A 43 5.59 10.86 -15.14
C GLY A 43 5.43 9.79 -16.20
N GLN A 44 4.87 10.12 -17.37
CA GLN A 44 4.81 9.21 -18.52
C GLN A 44 6.24 8.85 -19.00
N ALA A 45 7.10 9.84 -19.18
CA ALA A 45 8.49 9.62 -19.62
C ALA A 45 9.29 8.80 -18.60
N TRP A 46 9.09 9.05 -17.30
CA TRP A 46 9.71 8.28 -16.23
C TRP A 46 9.19 6.83 -16.20
N SER A 47 7.88 6.65 -16.30
CA SER A 47 7.21 5.34 -16.29
C SER A 47 7.63 4.49 -17.50
N ALA A 48 7.75 5.09 -18.69
CA ALA A 48 8.22 4.37 -19.88
C ALA A 48 9.60 3.72 -19.70
N ARG A 49 10.45 4.29 -18.84
CA ARG A 49 11.81 3.79 -18.56
C ARG A 49 11.86 2.84 -17.36
N ASN A 50 11.10 3.13 -16.30
CA ASN A 50 11.26 2.49 -15.00
C ASN A 50 10.06 1.61 -14.59
N TYR A 51 8.91 1.79 -15.24
CA TYR A 51 7.68 1.07 -14.95
C TYR A 51 6.96 0.65 -16.25
N PRO A 52 7.59 -0.19 -17.08
CA PRO A 52 7.14 -0.47 -18.44
C PRO A 52 5.72 -1.05 -18.46
N GLY A 53 4.87 -0.44 -19.28
CA GLY A 53 3.46 -0.80 -19.42
C GLY A 53 2.54 -0.20 -18.36
N GLY A 54 3.08 0.34 -17.27
CA GLY A 54 2.33 1.04 -16.23
C GLY A 54 2.47 2.56 -16.30
N TYR A 55 1.73 3.23 -15.43
CA TYR A 55 1.93 4.64 -15.13
C TYR A 55 2.06 4.82 -13.62
N THR A 56 3.03 5.63 -13.20
CA THR A 56 3.13 6.13 -11.83
C THR A 56 3.38 7.64 -11.83
N SER A 57 2.71 8.34 -10.93
CA SER A 57 3.03 9.74 -10.66
C SER A 57 4.17 9.89 -9.66
N TYR A 58 4.74 8.80 -9.12
CA TYR A 58 5.78 8.86 -8.08
C TYR A 58 7.03 9.64 -8.53
N GLY A 59 7.41 9.53 -9.81
CA GLY A 59 8.59 10.20 -10.35
C GLY A 59 8.39 11.69 -10.70
N SER A 60 7.16 12.22 -10.55
CA SER A 60 6.75 13.54 -11.04
C SER A 60 5.90 14.32 -10.02
N MET A 61 4.81 13.71 -9.56
CA MET A 61 3.83 14.26 -8.62
C MET A 61 3.57 13.26 -7.48
N ASP A 62 4.42 13.29 -6.46
CA ASP A 62 4.34 12.40 -5.30
C ASP A 62 3.67 13.03 -4.07
N GLN A 63 3.14 14.25 -4.18
CA GLN A 63 2.47 14.97 -3.09
C GLN A 63 1.05 15.38 -3.47
N LEU A 64 0.31 14.52 -4.17
CA LEU A 64 -1.03 14.82 -4.70
C LEU A 64 -1.99 15.37 -3.63
N HIS A 65 -1.91 14.84 -2.41
CA HIS A 65 -2.70 15.27 -1.26
C HIS A 65 -2.54 16.76 -0.89
N ARG A 66 -1.48 17.45 -1.34
CA ARG A 66 -1.24 18.87 -1.05
C ARG A 66 -1.90 19.81 -2.06
N PHE A 67 -2.18 19.33 -3.27
CA PHE A 67 -2.63 20.16 -4.38
C PHE A 67 -3.98 19.74 -4.94
N SER A 68 -4.44 18.52 -4.63
CA SER A 68 -5.76 18.03 -5.00
C SER A 68 -6.68 17.89 -3.78
N SER A 69 -7.86 18.48 -3.87
CA SER A 69 -8.92 18.33 -2.87
C SER A 69 -9.44 16.89 -2.76
N THR A 70 -9.44 16.13 -3.86
CA THR A 70 -9.86 14.73 -3.88
C THR A 70 -8.87 13.85 -3.12
N PHE A 71 -7.56 14.04 -3.37
CA PHE A 71 -6.51 13.32 -2.64
C PHE A 71 -6.39 13.80 -1.19
N ASP A 72 -6.65 15.07 -0.89
CA ASP A 72 -6.72 15.56 0.50
C ASP A 72 -7.88 14.93 1.27
N GLU A 73 -9.05 14.74 0.63
CA GLU A 73 -10.16 14.00 1.27
C GLU A 73 -9.77 12.54 1.52
N LEU A 74 -9.11 11.87 0.57
CA LEU A 74 -8.56 10.54 0.79
C LEU A 74 -7.58 10.52 1.98
N ARG A 75 -6.66 11.49 2.05
CA ARG A 75 -5.71 11.63 3.18
C ARG A 75 -6.45 11.71 4.51
N LYS A 76 -7.45 12.56 4.67
CA LYS A 76 -8.24 12.68 5.92
C LYS A 76 -8.89 11.36 6.33
N HIS A 77 -9.32 10.58 5.35
CA HIS A 77 -9.83 9.23 5.60
C HIS A 77 -8.73 8.28 6.08
N LEU A 78 -7.59 8.26 5.39
CA LEU A 78 -6.43 7.44 5.73
C LEU A 78 -5.81 7.80 7.08
N ASP A 79 -5.80 9.08 7.47
CA ASP A 79 -5.30 9.54 8.78
C ASP A 79 -6.02 8.84 9.95
N ARG A 80 -7.32 8.54 9.79
CA ARG A 80 -8.07 7.76 10.80
C ARG A 80 -7.65 6.29 10.83
N HIS A 81 -7.36 5.69 9.68
CA HIS A 81 -6.83 4.32 9.62
C HIS A 81 -5.43 4.25 10.23
N VAL A 82 -4.57 5.23 9.92
CA VAL A 82 -3.23 5.36 10.49
C VAL A 82 -3.32 5.53 12.01
N ALA A 83 -4.19 6.40 12.52
CA ALA A 83 -4.38 6.58 13.96
C ALA A 83 -4.85 5.28 14.65
N SER A 84 -5.77 4.54 14.03
CA SER A 84 -6.19 3.22 14.52
C SER A 84 -5.06 2.21 14.51
N PHE A 85 -4.22 2.23 13.48
CA PHE A 85 -3.12 1.27 13.33
C PHE A 85 -1.98 1.56 14.30
N VAL A 86 -1.62 2.84 14.49
CA VAL A 86 -0.68 3.30 15.53
C VAL A 86 -1.10 2.80 16.90
N LYS A 87 -2.40 2.91 17.23
CA LYS A 87 -2.95 2.39 18.49
C LYS A 87 -2.83 0.87 18.58
N ALA A 88 -3.12 0.13 17.51
CA ALA A 88 -3.01 -1.33 17.47
C ALA A 88 -1.56 -1.84 17.54
N LEU A 89 -0.61 -1.04 17.05
CA LEU A 89 0.82 -1.30 17.13
C LEU A 89 1.43 -0.86 18.48
N GLU A 90 0.66 -0.15 19.32
CA GLU A 90 1.12 0.42 20.58
C GLU A 90 2.36 1.31 20.44
N LEU A 91 2.44 2.06 19.33
CA LEU A 91 3.55 2.99 19.12
C LEU A 91 3.43 4.19 20.06
N ASP A 92 4.53 4.53 20.72
CA ASP A 92 4.65 5.72 21.58
C ASP A 92 4.88 6.98 20.73
N ILE A 93 3.84 7.35 19.97
CA ILE A 93 3.82 8.54 19.13
C ILE A 93 2.43 9.14 19.16
N HIS A 94 2.33 10.45 19.33
CA HIS A 94 1.05 11.11 19.20
C HIS A 94 0.61 11.06 17.73
N PRO A 95 -0.61 10.62 17.38
CA PRO A 95 -1.02 10.44 15.98
C PRO A 95 -0.88 11.70 15.09
N LYS A 96 -0.91 12.90 15.69
CA LYS A 96 -0.70 14.17 14.98
C LYS A 96 0.75 14.44 14.55
N GLU A 97 1.70 13.70 15.09
CA GLU A 97 3.11 13.78 14.69
C GLU A 97 3.38 12.99 13.41
N LEU A 98 2.50 12.04 13.07
CA LEU A 98 2.51 11.39 11.76
C LEU A 98 1.76 12.25 10.76
N SER A 99 2.39 12.47 9.60
CA SER A 99 1.79 13.15 8.48
C SER A 99 2.10 12.39 7.19
N MET A 100 1.19 12.48 6.22
CA MET A 100 1.39 11.90 4.89
C MET A 100 2.53 12.66 4.19
N SER A 101 3.68 12.02 4.02
CA SER A 101 4.85 12.59 3.34
C SER A 101 4.69 12.55 1.83
N SER A 102 4.24 11.39 1.30
CA SER A 102 4.04 11.16 -0.13
C SER A 102 2.68 10.47 -0.38
N CYS A 103 2.05 10.84 -1.49
CA CYS A 103 0.81 10.31 -2.04
C CYS A 103 0.85 10.43 -3.57
N TRP A 104 0.85 9.30 -4.26
CA TRP A 104 0.97 9.21 -5.72
C TRP A 104 -0.06 8.21 -6.28
N VAL A 105 -0.23 8.23 -7.60
CA VAL A 105 -1.10 7.31 -8.33
C VAL A 105 -0.27 6.24 -9.03
N ASN A 106 -0.83 5.03 -9.08
CA ASN A 106 -0.37 3.96 -9.98
C ASN A 106 -1.55 3.49 -10.84
N ILE A 107 -1.34 3.34 -12.14
CA ILE A 107 -2.26 2.67 -13.06
C ILE A 107 -1.55 1.44 -13.60
N MET A 108 -2.15 0.27 -13.39
CA MET A 108 -1.55 -1.03 -13.68
C MET A 108 -2.39 -1.80 -14.69
N PRO A 109 -2.06 -1.71 -15.99
CA PRO A 109 -2.63 -2.59 -17.01
C PRO A 109 -2.26 -4.06 -16.80
N GLU A 110 -2.84 -4.92 -17.63
CA GLU A 110 -2.58 -6.36 -17.60
C GLU A 110 -1.08 -6.67 -17.73
N ALA A 111 -0.62 -7.70 -16.99
CA ALA A 111 0.77 -8.16 -16.93
C ALA A 111 1.81 -7.14 -16.40
N VAL A 112 1.38 -5.97 -15.94
CA VAL A 112 2.28 -4.99 -15.28
C VAL A 112 2.48 -5.36 -13.81
N VAL A 113 3.73 -5.35 -13.37
CA VAL A 113 4.12 -5.74 -12.02
C VAL A 113 5.03 -4.69 -11.37
N HIS A 114 4.87 -4.49 -10.06
CA HIS A 114 5.88 -3.83 -9.25
C HIS A 114 6.88 -4.87 -8.74
N THR A 115 8.17 -4.54 -8.80
CA THR A 115 9.21 -5.35 -8.16
C THR A 115 9.10 -5.25 -6.63
N MET A 116 9.68 -6.23 -5.94
CA MET A 116 9.80 -6.16 -4.48
C MET A 116 10.58 -4.91 -4.08
N HIS A 117 10.03 -4.15 -3.14
CA HIS A 117 10.67 -2.96 -2.59
C HIS A 117 10.13 -2.66 -1.18
N ILE A 118 10.86 -1.80 -0.46
CA ILE A 118 10.43 -1.16 0.79
C ILE A 118 10.32 0.35 0.57
N HIS A 119 9.73 1.07 1.53
CA HIS A 119 9.66 2.55 1.50
C HIS A 119 10.62 3.11 2.55
N PRO A 120 11.83 3.54 2.16
CA PRO A 120 12.78 4.14 3.09
C PRO A 120 12.20 5.39 3.76
N LEU A 121 12.66 5.68 4.97
CA LEU A 121 12.30 6.89 5.73
C LEU A 121 10.79 7.05 6.01
N SER A 122 10.03 5.95 5.93
CA SER A 122 8.59 5.92 6.20
C SER A 122 8.30 5.05 7.42
N VAL A 123 7.40 5.50 8.30
CA VAL A 123 6.95 4.73 9.48
C VAL A 123 5.82 3.75 9.10
N ILE A 124 4.84 4.24 8.33
CA ILE A 124 3.70 3.46 7.84
C ILE A 124 3.57 3.71 6.34
N SER A 125 3.40 2.64 5.58
CA SER A 125 3.08 2.67 4.16
C SER A 125 1.74 1.98 3.93
N GLY A 126 1.04 2.38 2.87
CA GLY A 126 -0.27 1.84 2.56
C GLY A 126 -0.65 2.07 1.10
N THR A 127 -1.70 1.38 0.68
CA THR A 127 -2.29 1.54 -0.65
C THR A 127 -3.81 1.54 -0.54
N TYR A 128 -4.47 2.42 -1.31
CA TYR A 128 -5.91 2.43 -1.48
C TYR A 128 -6.26 1.98 -2.90
N TYR A 129 -7.01 0.89 -3.01
CA TYR A 129 -7.42 0.35 -4.30
C TYR A 129 -8.64 1.08 -4.84
N VAL A 130 -8.43 1.96 -5.82
CA VAL A 130 -9.49 2.72 -6.49
C VAL A 130 -10.32 1.82 -7.41
N GLU A 131 -9.66 0.94 -8.15
CA GLU A 131 -10.31 -0.03 -9.05
C GLU A 131 -9.46 -1.30 -9.15
N THR A 132 -10.10 -2.46 -8.98
CA THR A 132 -9.49 -3.78 -9.08
C THR A 132 -10.38 -4.69 -9.92
N PRO A 133 -10.15 -4.76 -11.25
CA PRO A 133 -10.88 -5.69 -12.11
C PRO A 133 -10.79 -7.14 -11.63
N THR A 134 -11.76 -7.96 -12.02
CA THR A 134 -11.69 -9.40 -11.73
C THR A 134 -10.44 -10.00 -12.35
N GLY A 135 -9.64 -10.70 -11.54
CA GLY A 135 -8.35 -11.26 -11.97
C GLY A 135 -7.13 -10.41 -11.62
N SER A 136 -7.30 -9.22 -11.03
CA SER A 136 -6.18 -8.43 -10.52
C SER A 136 -5.31 -9.21 -9.52
N GLY A 137 -4.01 -8.95 -9.56
CA GLY A 137 -3.03 -9.53 -8.63
C GLY A 137 -3.29 -9.13 -7.18
N ALA A 138 -2.79 -9.95 -6.25
CA ALA A 138 -2.79 -9.67 -4.82
C ALA A 138 -1.54 -8.88 -4.42
N LEU A 139 -1.61 -8.14 -3.31
CA LEU A 139 -0.42 -7.61 -2.65
C LEU A 139 0.35 -8.77 -2.02
N LYS A 140 1.56 -9.04 -2.53
CA LYS A 140 2.45 -10.05 -1.99
C LYS A 140 3.37 -9.42 -0.94
N LEU A 141 3.30 -9.91 0.29
CA LEU A 141 4.21 -9.56 1.39
C LEU A 141 5.19 -10.70 1.64
N GLU A 142 6.42 -10.34 1.98
CA GLU A 142 7.52 -11.27 2.28
C GLU A 142 7.92 -11.15 3.76
N ASP A 143 8.22 -12.27 4.41
CA ASP A 143 8.66 -12.27 5.82
C ASP A 143 9.94 -11.43 5.95
N PRO A 144 9.97 -10.41 6.83
CA PRO A 144 11.13 -9.51 6.96
C PRO A 144 12.39 -10.23 7.43
N ARG A 145 12.28 -11.46 7.95
CA ARG A 145 13.41 -12.30 8.40
C ARG A 145 13.91 -13.24 7.31
N MET A 146 13.51 -13.05 6.04
CA MET A 146 13.83 -13.99 4.96
C MET A 146 15.33 -14.29 4.88
N GLU A 147 16.18 -13.27 5.02
CA GLU A 147 17.63 -13.41 5.03
C GLU A 147 18.18 -14.28 6.17
N CYS A 148 17.41 -14.45 7.25
CA CYS A 148 17.75 -15.35 8.37
C CYS A 148 17.30 -16.80 8.14
N PHE A 149 16.64 -17.12 7.01
CA PHE A 149 16.08 -18.44 6.74
C PHE A 149 16.92 -19.31 5.78
N MET A 150 18.17 -18.93 5.48
CA MET A 150 19.01 -19.64 4.50
C MET A 150 19.21 -21.13 4.78
N ALA A 151 19.29 -21.53 6.05
CA ALA A 151 19.37 -22.93 6.48
C ALA A 151 18.05 -23.49 7.04
N SER A 152 16.96 -22.71 6.97
CA SER A 152 15.66 -23.10 7.53
C SER A 152 14.88 -23.94 6.51
N PRO A 153 14.36 -25.14 6.88
CA PRO A 153 13.53 -25.94 6.00
C PRO A 153 12.28 -25.18 5.51
N PRO A 154 11.74 -25.53 4.32
CA PRO A 154 10.52 -24.91 3.83
C PRO A 154 9.36 -25.15 4.79
N ARG A 155 8.43 -24.19 4.82
CA ARG A 155 7.19 -24.31 5.58
C ARG A 155 6.24 -25.30 4.89
N LYS A 156 5.35 -25.92 5.67
CA LYS A 156 4.25 -26.72 5.10
C LYS A 156 3.37 -25.82 4.23
N LYS A 157 2.80 -26.37 3.15
CA LYS A 157 1.93 -25.62 2.23
C LYS A 157 0.73 -24.99 2.96
N ASP A 158 0.21 -25.68 3.97
CA ASP A 158 -0.94 -25.32 4.79
C ASP A 158 -0.54 -24.82 6.19
N ALA A 159 0.71 -24.37 6.38
CA ALA A 159 1.11 -23.74 7.64
C ALA A 159 0.21 -22.52 7.93
N ARG A 160 -0.05 -22.27 9.23
CA ARG A 160 -0.79 -21.08 9.68
C ARG A 160 -0.17 -19.82 9.08
N GLN A 161 -0.99 -18.82 8.80
CA GLN A 161 -0.58 -17.59 8.11
C GLN A 161 0.67 -16.95 8.72
N GLU A 162 0.73 -16.84 10.05
CA GLU A 162 1.87 -16.28 10.78
C GLU A 162 3.18 -17.09 10.68
N ASN A 163 3.13 -18.30 10.11
CA ASN A 163 4.29 -19.16 9.86
C ASN A 163 4.67 -19.22 8.38
N GLN A 164 3.86 -18.71 7.47
CA GLN A 164 4.16 -18.65 6.05
C GLN A 164 5.24 -17.60 5.77
N ARG A 165 6.08 -17.83 4.76
CA ARG A 165 7.14 -16.86 4.36
C ARG A 165 6.66 -15.82 3.34
N PHE A 166 5.54 -16.11 2.66
CA PHE A 166 4.91 -15.22 1.69
C PHE A 166 3.41 -15.17 1.96
N ILE A 167 2.84 -13.96 2.01
CA ILE A 167 1.41 -13.73 2.20
C ILE A 167 0.87 -12.97 0.98
N HIS A 168 -0.31 -13.37 0.51
CA HIS A 168 -1.03 -12.68 -0.55
C HIS A 168 -2.31 -12.07 0.02
N LEU A 169 -2.39 -10.75 0.02
CA LEU A 169 -3.55 -9.99 0.50
C LEU A 169 -4.39 -9.51 -0.67
N ARG A 170 -5.71 -9.65 -0.54
CA ARG A 170 -6.71 -9.15 -1.50
C ARG A 170 -7.64 -8.18 -0.81
#